data_AF-A0A4R0F040-F1
#
_entry.id   AF-A0A4R0F040-F1
#
_cell.length_a   1.000
_cell.length_b   1.000
_cell.length_c   1.000
_cell.angle_alpha   90.00
_cell.angle_beta   90.00
_cell.angle_gamma   90.00
#
_symmetry.space_group_name_H-M   'P 1'
#
loop_
_entity.id
_entity.type
_entity.pdbx_description
1 polymer ?
#
loop_
_entity_poly.entity_id
_entity_poly.type
_entity_poly.pdbx_seq_one_letter_code
_entity_poly.pdbx_strand_id
1 'polypeptide(L)' 'MDQLNYSIARAQFSQVIERALLGYPIKITRKDRDSVVIISENAYLEYKKAVYELSKLRRLDE' A
#
# COMPACT_ATOMS: atom_id res chain seq x y z
N MET A 1 0.28 6.86 -8.94
CA MET A 1 0.74 5.61 -8.28
C MET A 1 1.37 4.76 -9.35
N ASP A 2 2.63 4.39 -9.17
CA ASP A 2 3.35 3.61 -10.18
C ASP A 2 2.87 2.17 -10.22
N GLN A 3 2.91 1.55 -11.40
CA GLN A 3 2.48 0.18 -11.60
C GLN A 3 3.58 -0.65 -12.25
N LEU A 4 3.87 -1.81 -11.65
CA LEU A 4 4.79 -2.80 -12.16
C LEU A 4 4.07 -4.15 -12.31
N ASN A 5 4.51 -4.96 -13.26
CA ASN A 5 4.16 -6.38 -13.25
C ASN A 5 5.07 -7.14 -12.27
N TYR A 6 4.64 -8.32 -11.83
CA TYR A 6 5.39 -9.12 -10.86
C TYR A 6 6.81 -9.48 -11.31
N SER A 7 7.03 -9.76 -12.59
CA SER A 7 8.36 -10.12 -13.10
C SER A 7 9.36 -8.98 -12.92
N ILE A 8 8.96 -7.75 -13.24
CA ILE A 8 9.78 -6.54 -13.04
C ILE A 8 9.96 -6.26 -11.56
N ALA A 9 8.87 -6.29 -10.77
CA ALA A 9 8.92 -6.01 -9.35
C ALA A 9 9.84 -6.99 -8.59
N ARG A 10 9.85 -8.27 -8.99
CA ARG A 10 10.74 -9.28 -8.44
C ARG A 10 12.21 -9.02 -8.81
N ALA A 11 12.48 -8.65 -10.06
CA ALA A 11 13.85 -8.39 -10.53
C ALA A 11 14.46 -7.15 -9.87
N GLN A 12 13.65 -6.16 -9.50
CA GLN A 12 14.07 -4.87 -8.95
C GLN A 12 13.57 -4.65 -7.53
N PHE A 13 13.41 -5.72 -6.74
CA PHE A 13 12.68 -5.66 -5.47
C PHE A 13 13.29 -4.66 -4.47
N SER A 14 14.62 -4.54 -4.40
CA SER A 14 15.28 -3.55 -3.55
C SER A 14 14.87 -2.12 -3.89
N GLN A 15 14.80 -1.77 -5.18
CA GLN A 15 14.35 -0.45 -5.62
C GLN A 15 12.86 -0.22 -5.30
N VAL A 16 12.04 -1.27 -5.40
CA VAL A 16 10.62 -1.19 -4.99
C VAL A 16 10.50 -0.88 -3.50
N ILE A 17 11.32 -1.50 -2.64
CA ILE A 17 11.36 -1.20 -1.20
C ILE A 17 11.81 0.24 -0.95
N GLU A 18 12.93 0.68 -1.55
CA GLU A 18 13.44 2.04 -1.36
C GLU A 18 12.38 3.10 -1.71
N ARG A 19 11.67 2.90 -2.83
CA ARG A 19 10.58 3.79 -3.23
C ARG A 19 9.42 3.78 -2.25
N ALA A 20 9.03 2.61 -1.72
CA ALA A 20 7.99 2.51 -0.71
C ALA A 20 8.39 3.22 0.59
N LEU A 21 9.65 3.11 1.01
CA LEU A 21 10.19 3.81 2.18
C LEU A 21 10.24 5.34 1.99
N LEU A 22 10.48 5.80 0.76
CA LEU A 22 10.37 7.23 0.39
C LEU A 22 8.91 7.73 0.31
N GLY A 23 7.93 6.88 0.61
CA GLY A 23 6.51 7.24 0.62
C GLY A 23 5.81 7.10 -0.74
N TYR A 24 6.46 6.53 -1.74
CA TYR A 24 5.84 6.28 -3.04
C TYR A 24 5.10 4.94 -3.04
N PRO A 25 3.76 4.89 -3.17
CA PRO A 25 3.04 3.63 -3.30
C PRO A 25 3.27 2.99 -4.68
N ILE A 26 3.53 1.68 -4.70
CA ILE A 26 3.74 0.91 -5.93
C ILE A 26 2.69 -0.20 -6.05
N LYS A 27 1.96 -0.21 -7.15
CA LYS A 27 1.02 -1.29 -7.52
C LYS A 27 1.78 -2.41 -8.21
N ILE A 28 1.64 -3.63 -7.72
CA ILE A 28 2.15 -4.84 -8.38
C ILE A 28 0.98 -5.61 -8.97
N THR A 29 1.07 -5.89 -10.26
CA THR A 29 0.06 -6.64 -11.03
C THR A 29 0.55 -8.02 -11.41
N ARG A 30 -0.37 -8.97 -11.50
CA ARG A 30 -0.13 -10.34 -11.98
C ARG A 30 -1.24 -10.70 -12.97
N LYS A 31 -0.88 -11.43 -14.02
CA LYS A 31 -1.88 -11.93 -14.97
C LYS A 31 -2.90 -12.80 -14.21
N ASP A 32 -4.18 -12.54 -14.44
CA ASP A 32 -5.32 -13.29 -13.89
C ASP A 32 -5.36 -13.37 -12.35
N ARG A 33 -4.81 -12.36 -11.66
CA ARG A 33 -4.86 -12.25 -10.19
C ARG A 33 -5.05 -10.80 -9.75
N ASP A 34 -5.53 -10.64 -8.52
CA ASP A 34 -5.64 -9.33 -7.90
C ASP A 34 -4.30 -8.63 -7.79
N SER A 35 -4.36 -7.30 -7.89
CA SER A 35 -3.20 -6.44 -7.70
C SER A 35 -2.93 -6.22 -6.22
N VAL A 36 -1.66 -6.09 -5.86
CA VAL A 36 -1.26 -5.69 -4.51
C VAL A 36 -0.59 -4.33 -4.55
N VAL A 37 -0.51 -3.68 -3.39
CA VAL A 37 0.19 -2.40 -3.23
C VAL A 37 1.27 -2.56 -2.18
N ILE A 38 2.47 -2.07 -2.49
CA ILE A 38 3.55 -1.92 -1.51
C ILE A 38 3.61 -0.45 -1.09
N ILE A 39 3.56 -0.23 0.22
CA ILE A 39 3.75 1.04 0.92
C ILE A 39 4.67 0.83 2.13
N SER A 40 5.16 1.91 2.73
CA SER A 40 5.85 1.82 4.02
C SER A 40 4.90 1.31 5.11
N GLU A 41 5.45 0.62 6.10
CA GLU A 41 4.70 0.16 7.26
C GLU A 41 4.05 1.34 8.01
N ASN A 42 4.76 2.47 8.15
CA ASN A 42 4.23 3.65 8.80
C ASN A 42 2.95 4.16 8.12
N ALA A 43 2.94 4.25 6.78
CA ALA A 43 1.77 4.67 6.02
C ALA A 43 0.57 3.71 6.21
N TYR A 44 0.84 2.40 6.28
CA TYR A 44 -0.19 1.40 6.57
C TYR A 44 -0.80 1.58 7.98
N LEU A 45 0.04 1.79 8.99
CA LEU A 45 -0.39 1.99 10.38
C LEU A 45 -1.19 3.28 10.54
N GLU A 46 -0.75 4.38 9.93
CA GLU A 46 -1.46 5.67 9.93
C GLU A 46 -2.85 5.54 9.27
N TYR A 47 -2.92 4.88 8.11
CA TYR A 47 -4.20 4.59 7.46
C TYR A 47 -5.12 3.77 8.37
N LYS A 48 -4.61 2.69 8.97
CA LYS A 48 -5.39 1.84 9.87
C LYS A 48 -5.93 2.62 11.07
N LYS A 49 -5.09 3.49 11.66
CA LYS A 49 -5.51 4.37 12.76
C LYS A 49 -6.60 5.34 12.32
N ALA A 50 -6.44 5.99 11.16
CA ALA A 50 -7.43 6.92 10.63
C ALA A 50 -8.78 6.23 10.38
N VAL A 51 -8.78 5.04 9.78
CA VAL A 51 -10.00 4.24 9.57
C VAL A 51 -10.66 3.87 10.89
N TYR A 52 -9.86 3.47 11.89
CA TYR A 52 -10.38 3.16 13.22
C TYR A 52 -11.05 4.37 13.87
N GLU A 53 -10.40 5.54 13.90
CA GLU A 53 -10.97 6.75 14.48
C GLU A 53 -12.23 7.22 13.74
N LEU A 54 -12.25 7.15 12.41
CA LEU A 54 -13.45 7.45 11.62
C LEU A 54 -14.62 6.50 11.96
N SER A 55 -14.33 5.21 12.15
CA SER A 55 -15.35 4.24 12.57
C SER A 55 -15.89 4.52 13.97
N LYS A 56 -15.04 5.04 14.87
CA LYS A 56 -15.40 5.38 16.24
C LYS A 56 -16.31 6.61 16.27
N LEU A 57 -16.00 7.63 15.49
CA LEU A 57 -16.84 8.84 15.36
C LEU A 57 -18.23 8.49 14.84
N ARG A 58 -18.33 7.68 13.77
CA ARG A 58 -19.63 7.26 13.21
C ARG A 58 -20.53 6.54 14.22
N ARG A 59 -19.96 5.73 15.12
CA ARG A 59 -20.71 5.02 16.17
C ARG A 59 -21.15 5.92 17.33
N LEU A 60 -20.60 7.12 17.45
CA LEU A 60 -20.99 8.10 18.48
C LEU A 60 -22.12 9.02 17.98
N ASP A 61 -22.36 9.05 16.66
CA ASP A 61 -23.44 9.79 16.01
C ASP A 61 -24.73 8.94 15.83
N GLU A 62 -24.71 7.66 16.23
CA GLU A 62 -25.85 6.71 16.25
C GLU A 62 -26.41 6.54 17.67
#